data_AF-A0A352IYI8-F1
#
_entry.id   AF-A0A352IYI8-F1
#
_cell.length_a   1.000
_cell.length_b   1.000
_cell.length_c   1.000
_cell.angle_alpha   90.00
_cell.angle_beta   90.00
_cell.angle_gamma   90.00
#
_symmetry.space_group_name_H-M   'P 1'
#
loop_
_entity.id
_entity.type
_entity.pdbx_description
1 polymer ?
#
loop_
_entity_poly.entity_id
_entity_poly.type
_entity_poly.pdbx_seq_one_letter_code
_entity_poly.pdbx_strand_id
1 'polypeptide(L)'
;DDQDLQDLASYFNSKDMVVGQADPDLVDQGAALYRGGNMATGVPACAGCHSPQGVGNEPAGYPALGGQNAEYLVKQLQAYRDGERDSGVNASIMMDVASKLTDAEIEAVSSY
;
A
#
# COMPACT_ATOMS: atom_id res chain seq x y z
N ASP A 1 -2.77 -27.71 4.34
CA ASP A 1 -4.22 -27.65 4.06
C ASP A 1 -4.73 -26.27 4.50
N ASP A 2 -6.04 -26.03 4.63
CA ASP A 2 -6.57 -24.72 5.03
C ASP A 2 -6.15 -24.33 6.46
N GLN A 3 -5.92 -25.31 7.33
CA GLN A 3 -5.46 -25.07 8.71
C GLN A 3 -4.02 -24.58 8.70
N ASP A 4 -3.13 -25.22 7.91
CA ASP A 4 -1.74 -24.78 7.78
C ASP A 4 -1.65 -23.32 7.31
N LEU A 5 -2.53 -22.88 6.39
CA LEU A 5 -2.54 -21.50 5.90
C LEU A 5 -2.95 -20.50 7.01
N GLN A 6 -3.94 -20.87 7.84
CA GLN A 6 -4.35 -20.06 8.99
C GLN A 6 -3.26 -19.96 10.05
N ASP A 7 -2.55 -21.06 10.30
CA ASP A 7 -1.45 -21.12 11.26
C ASP A 7 -0.27 -20.26 10.78
N LEU A 8 0.06 -20.33 9.48
CA LEU A 8 1.08 -19.47 8.87
C LEU A 8 0.70 -17.99 8.94
N ALA A 9 -0.55 -17.65 8.62
CA ALA A 9 -1.04 -16.27 8.71
C ALA A 9 -0.92 -15.74 10.15
N SER A 10 -1.33 -16.52 11.13
CA SER A 10 -1.22 -16.18 12.56
C SER A 10 0.23 -16.01 13.00
N TYR A 11 1.12 -16.90 12.54
CA TYR A 11 2.55 -16.84 12.84
C TYR A 11 3.20 -15.55 12.31
N PHE A 12 2.98 -15.20 11.05
CA PHE A 12 3.57 -13.99 10.46
C PHE A 12 2.98 -12.70 11.04
N ASN A 13 1.70 -12.69 11.38
CA ASN A 13 1.06 -11.55 12.05
C ASN A 13 1.64 -11.27 13.45
N SER A 14 2.18 -12.30 14.11
CA SER A 14 2.82 -12.16 15.43
C SER A 14 4.24 -11.58 15.40
N LYS A 15 4.80 -11.31 14.21
CA LYS A 15 6.17 -10.82 14.06
C LYS A 15 6.23 -9.30 14.08
N ASP A 16 7.29 -8.77 14.70
CA ASP A 16 7.60 -7.35 14.61
C ASP A 16 8.04 -6.99 13.19
N MET A 17 7.46 -5.93 12.63
CA MET A 17 7.86 -5.40 11.33
C MET A 17 9.14 -4.57 11.48
N VAL A 18 10.08 -4.78 10.57
CA VAL A 18 11.29 -3.93 10.46
C VAL A 18 10.94 -2.76 9.56
N VAL A 19 11.04 -1.54 10.08
CA VAL A 19 10.79 -0.33 9.31
C VAL A 19 12.06 0.05 8.55
N GLY A 20 11.95 0.14 7.22
CA GLY A 20 13.01 0.62 6.34
C GLY A 20 13.23 2.13 6.42
N GLN A 21 14.31 2.61 5.81
CA GLN A 21 14.59 4.04 5.71
C GLN A 21 13.90 4.62 4.47
N ALA A 22 13.13 5.70 4.65
CA ALA A 22 12.56 6.48 3.56
C ALA A 22 13.64 7.29 2.84
N ASP A 23 13.50 7.46 1.52
CA ASP A 23 14.32 8.36 0.73
C ASP A 23 14.03 9.82 1.13
N PRO A 24 15.01 10.59 1.65
CA PRO A 24 14.82 11.97 2.06
C PRO A 24 14.28 12.89 0.95
N ASP A 25 14.58 12.59 -0.32
CA ASP A 25 14.15 13.43 -1.45
C ASP A 25 12.69 13.16 -1.83
N LEU A 26 12.11 12.04 -1.40
CA LEU A 26 10.76 11.60 -1.74
C LEU A 26 9.78 11.64 -0.57
N VAL A 27 10.27 11.62 0.67
CA VAL A 27 9.46 11.42 1.89
C VAL A 27 8.35 12.46 2.03
N ASP A 28 8.59 13.73 1.70
CA ASP A 28 7.60 14.80 1.83
C ASP A 28 6.49 14.66 0.78
N GLN A 29 6.84 14.30 -0.45
CA GLN A 29 5.87 14.05 -1.52
C GLN A 29 5.04 12.80 -1.21
N GLY A 30 5.69 11.72 -0.76
CA GLY A 30 5.02 10.51 -0.34
C GLY A 30 4.07 10.76 0.83
N ALA A 31 4.49 11.52 1.83
CA ALA A 31 3.66 11.91 2.98
C ALA A 31 2.43 12.72 2.55
N ALA A 32 2.62 13.70 1.67
CA ALA A 32 1.54 14.54 1.15
C ALA A 32 0.51 13.70 0.39
N LEU A 33 0.96 12.79 -0.49
CA LEU A 33 0.07 11.90 -1.23
C LEU A 33 -0.63 10.92 -0.30
N TYR A 34 0.09 10.30 0.63
CA TYR A 34 -0.47 9.32 1.56
C TYR A 34 -1.60 9.91 2.42
N ARG A 35 -1.40 11.13 2.92
CA ARG A 35 -2.32 11.79 3.85
C ARG A 35 -3.41 12.58 3.16
N GLY A 36 -3.12 13.16 1.99
CA GLY A 36 -4.00 14.10 1.29
C GLY A 36 -4.56 13.60 -0.03
N GLY A 37 -3.97 12.56 -0.62
CA GLY A 37 -4.24 12.17 -2.01
C GLY A 37 -3.78 13.23 -3.01
N ASN A 38 -4.26 13.12 -4.25
CA ASN A 38 -4.05 14.12 -5.29
C ASN A 38 -5.41 14.48 -5.90
N MET A 39 -5.93 15.65 -5.54
CA MET A 39 -7.22 16.14 -6.04
C MET A 39 -7.23 16.42 -7.54
N ALA A 40 -6.08 16.74 -8.14
CA ALA A 40 -5.99 17.06 -9.56
C ALA A 40 -6.19 15.81 -10.45
N THR A 41 -5.69 14.66 -9.99
CA THR A 41 -5.84 13.37 -10.68
C THR A 41 -6.93 12.48 -10.07
N GLY A 42 -7.50 12.87 -8.93
CA GLY A 42 -8.56 12.15 -8.24
C GLY A 42 -8.05 10.97 -7.40
N VAL A 43 -6.75 10.92 -7.08
CA VAL A 43 -6.19 9.92 -6.15
C VAL A 43 -6.71 10.24 -4.74
N PRO A 44 -7.45 9.32 -4.08
CA PRO A 44 -7.88 9.53 -2.70
C PRO A 44 -6.70 9.41 -1.72
N ALA A 45 -6.85 9.94 -0.52
CA ALA A 45 -5.86 9.76 0.54
C ALA A 45 -5.74 8.28 0.95
N CYS A 46 -4.52 7.73 0.91
CA CYS A 46 -4.23 6.34 1.27
C CYS A 46 -4.58 6.03 2.73
N ALA A 47 -4.33 7.01 3.61
CA ALA A 47 -4.60 6.92 5.05
C ALA A 47 -6.07 6.62 5.41
N GLY A 48 -7.01 6.89 4.51
CA GLY A 48 -8.44 6.61 4.74
C GLY A 48 -8.76 5.11 4.82
N CYS A 49 -7.99 4.29 4.10
CA CYS A 49 -8.15 2.83 4.11
C CYS A 49 -7.01 2.12 4.85
N HIS A 50 -5.77 2.61 4.69
CA HIS A 50 -4.57 1.97 5.24
C HIS A 50 -4.14 2.50 6.62
N SER A 51 -4.98 3.34 7.24
CA SER A 51 -4.75 4.04 8.51
C SER A 51 -3.63 5.10 8.44
N PRO A 52 -3.66 6.19 9.23
CA PRO A 52 -2.66 7.25 9.14
C PRO A 52 -1.20 6.82 9.40
N GLN A 53 -1.00 5.73 10.14
CA GLN A 53 0.30 5.13 10.44
C GLN A 53 0.64 3.93 9.54
N GLY A 54 -0.16 3.62 8.51
CA GLY A 54 0.09 2.48 7.64
C GLY A 54 -0.16 1.11 8.26
N VAL A 55 -0.89 1.03 9.37
CA VAL A 55 -1.19 -0.23 10.08
C VAL A 55 -2.33 -1.04 9.45
N GLY A 56 -2.98 -0.52 8.40
CA GLY A 56 -4.09 -1.18 7.73
C GLY A 56 -5.38 -1.15 8.55
N ASN A 57 -6.34 -1.96 8.13
CA ASN A 57 -7.63 -2.24 8.77
C ASN A 57 -8.05 -3.66 8.41
N GLU A 58 -7.63 -4.62 9.24
CA GLU A 58 -7.84 -6.06 9.02
C GLU A 58 -9.34 -6.45 8.93
N PRO A 59 -10.25 -5.96 9.81
CA PRO A 59 -11.68 -6.21 9.67
C PRO A 59 -12.29 -5.76 8.33
N ALA A 60 -11.73 -4.73 7.68
CA ALA A 60 -12.14 -4.26 6.37
C ALA A 60 -11.34 -4.89 5.21
N GLY A 61 -10.37 -5.74 5.50
CA GLY A 61 -9.48 -6.35 4.51
C GLY A 61 -8.48 -5.37 3.87
N TYR A 62 -8.13 -4.29 4.56
CA TYR A 62 -7.11 -3.35 4.10
C TYR A 62 -5.76 -3.68 4.75
N PRO A 63 -4.73 -4.03 3.96
CA PRO A 63 -3.46 -4.49 4.50
C PRO A 63 -2.67 -3.34 5.15
N ALA A 64 -1.78 -3.70 6.08
CA ALA A 64 -0.73 -2.82 6.55
C ALA A 64 0.28 -2.54 5.43
N LEU A 65 0.74 -1.28 5.35
CA LEU A 65 1.74 -0.81 4.39
C LEU A 65 3.02 -0.31 5.07
N GLY A 66 2.92 0.17 6.32
CA GLY A 66 4.05 0.73 7.05
C GLY A 66 5.18 -0.29 7.25
N GLY A 67 6.41 0.10 6.91
CA GLY A 67 7.59 -0.77 7.01
C GLY A 67 7.70 -1.83 5.91
N GLN A 68 6.80 -1.84 4.92
CA GLN A 68 6.95 -2.70 3.75
C GLN A 68 8.13 -2.25 2.88
N ASN A 69 8.72 -3.18 2.15
CA ASN A 69 9.79 -2.89 1.21
C ASN A 69 9.28 -1.99 0.07
N ALA A 70 9.99 -0.88 -0.18
CA ALA A 70 9.61 0.10 -1.20
C ALA A 70 9.52 -0.51 -2.61
N GLU A 71 10.48 -1.36 -3.01
CA GLU A 71 10.43 -2.01 -4.33
C GLU A 71 9.23 -2.95 -4.47
N TYR A 72 8.83 -3.61 -3.38
CA TYR A 72 7.62 -4.41 -3.37
C TYR A 72 6.39 -3.54 -3.58
N LEU A 73 6.27 -2.43 -2.86
CA LEU A 73 5.13 -1.50 -3.00
C LEU A 73 5.04 -0.93 -4.42
N VAL A 74 6.17 -0.51 -5.00
CA VAL A 74 6.24 -0.05 -6.41
C VAL A 74 5.69 -1.12 -7.34
N LYS A 75 6.18 -2.36 -7.22
CA LYS A 75 5.72 -3.49 -8.04
C LYS A 75 4.21 -3.75 -7.87
N GLN A 76 3.69 -3.68 -6.65
CA GLN A 76 2.26 -3.92 -6.42
C GLN A 76 1.39 -2.81 -7.02
N LEU A 77 1.78 -1.55 -6.85
CA LEU A 77 1.05 -0.41 -7.40
C LEU A 77 1.07 -0.42 -8.93
N GLN A 78 2.22 -0.75 -9.55
CA GLN A 78 2.31 -0.94 -10.99
C GLN A 78 1.43 -2.11 -11.46
N ALA A 79 1.50 -3.26 -10.81
CA ALA A 79 0.66 -4.41 -11.17
C ALA A 79 -0.85 -4.13 -11.04
N TYR A 80 -1.27 -3.33 -10.05
CA TYR A 80 -2.66 -2.86 -9.96
C TYR A 80 -3.01 -1.89 -11.09
N ARG A 81 -2.13 -0.94 -11.39
CA ARG A 81 -2.34 0.04 -12.48
C ARG A 81 -2.46 -0.64 -13.84
N ASP A 82 -1.63 -1.65 -14.08
CA ASP A 82 -1.52 -2.35 -15.35
C ASP A 82 -2.53 -3.52 -15.47
N GLY A 83 -3.28 -3.80 -14.39
CA GLY A 83 -4.29 -4.86 -14.34
C GLY A 83 -3.72 -6.27 -14.23
N GLU A 84 -2.43 -6.42 -13.99
CA GLU A 84 -1.77 -7.71 -13.73
C GLU A 84 -2.16 -8.28 -12.36
N ARG A 85 -2.56 -7.41 -11.42
CA ARG A 85 -3.06 -7.79 -10.09
C ARG A 85 -4.55 -7.45 -9.97
N ASP A 86 -5.39 -8.40 -10.35
CA ASP A 86 -6.86 -8.25 -10.40
C ASP A 86 -7.62 -9.20 -9.46
N SER A 87 -6.90 -10.08 -8.76
CA SER A 87 -7.50 -11.11 -7.90
C SER A 87 -7.72 -10.63 -6.47
N GLY A 88 -8.93 -10.88 -5.97
CA GLY A 88 -9.33 -10.58 -4.59
C GLY A 88 -10.45 -9.54 -4.48
N VAL A 89 -11.18 -9.56 -3.36
CA VAL A 89 -12.37 -8.73 -3.14
C VAL A 89 -12.11 -7.22 -3.22
N ASN A 90 -10.89 -6.79 -2.92
CA ASN A 90 -10.48 -5.38 -2.88
C ASN A 90 -9.57 -4.97 -4.05
N ALA A 91 -9.29 -5.87 -5.02
CA ALA A 91 -8.36 -5.58 -6.11
C ALA A 91 -8.86 -4.45 -7.00
N SER A 92 -10.15 -4.43 -7.33
CA SER A 92 -10.76 -3.37 -8.15
C SER A 92 -10.65 -1.98 -7.53
N ILE A 93 -10.69 -1.88 -6.20
CA ILE A 93 -10.49 -0.61 -5.47
C ILE A 93 -9.07 -0.10 -5.71
N MET A 94 -8.07 -0.97 -5.53
CA MET A 94 -6.67 -0.59 -5.72
C MET A 94 -6.32 -0.35 -7.20
N MET A 95 -6.94 -1.07 -8.14
CA MET A 95 -6.80 -0.78 -9.57
C MET A 95 -7.32 0.62 -9.91
N ASP A 96 -8.49 1.01 -9.40
CA ASP A 96 -9.03 2.37 -9.62
C ASP A 96 -8.11 3.45 -9.03
N VAL A 97 -7.58 3.24 -7.82
CA VAL A 97 -6.62 4.17 -7.21
C VAL A 97 -5.32 4.24 -8.01
N ALA A 98 -4.73 3.08 -8.32
CA ALA A 98 -3.43 3.00 -9.00
C ALA A 98 -3.48 3.52 -10.44
N SER A 99 -4.63 3.42 -11.11
CA SER A 99 -4.84 3.98 -12.45
C SER A 99 -4.64 5.50 -12.55
N LYS A 100 -4.69 6.20 -11.41
CA LYS A 100 -4.59 7.67 -11.31
C LYS A 100 -3.19 8.13 -10.86
N LEU A 101 -2.30 7.20 -10.50
CA LEU A 101 -0.96 7.49 -10.02
C LEU A 101 0.03 7.61 -11.18
N THR A 102 0.85 8.65 -11.13
CA THR A 102 2.07 8.76 -11.93
C THR A 102 3.19 7.86 -11.38
N ASP A 103 4.21 7.58 -12.20
CA ASP A 103 5.37 6.81 -11.73
C ASP A 103 6.08 7.47 -10.56
N ALA A 104 6.25 8.81 -10.60
CA ALA A 104 6.85 9.57 -9.51
C ALA A 104 6.02 9.50 -8.21
N GLU A 105 4.70 9.47 -8.31
CA GLU A 105 3.83 9.29 -7.14
C GLU A 105 3.91 7.88 -6.57
N ILE A 106 4.02 6.86 -7.43
CA ILE A 106 4.22 5.46 -7.01
C ILE A 106 5.55 5.33 -6.26
N GLU A 107 6.63 5.88 -6.80
CA GLU A 107 7.94 5.87 -6.15
C GLU A 107 7.91 6.62 -4.81
N ALA A 108 7.31 7.83 -4.80
CA ALA A 108 7.27 8.65 -3.59
C ALA A 108 6.47 8.00 -2.46
N VAL A 109 5.27 7.47 -2.72
CA VAL A 109 4.44 6.85 -1.69
C VAL A 109 4.96 5.48 -1.25
N SER A 110 5.72 4.80 -2.11
CA SER A 110 6.37 3.54 -1.75
C SER A 110 7.59 3.73 -0.85
N SER A 111 8.21 4.91 -0.92
CA SER A 111 9.35 5.31 -0.09
C SER A 111 8.94 5.79 1.31
N TYR A 112 7.73 6.36 1.43
CA TYR A 112 7.17 6.94 2.66
C TYR A 112 6.54 5.89 3.59
#